data_AF-A0A9D4AL16-F1
#
_entry.id   AF-A0A9D4AL16-F1
#
_cell.length_a   1.000
_cell.length_b   1.000
_cell.length_c   1.000
_cell.angle_alpha   90.00
_cell.angle_beta   90.00
_cell.angle_gamma   90.00
#
_symmetry.space_group_name_H-M   'P 1'
#
loop_
_entity.id
_entity.type
_entity.pdbx_description
1 polymer ?
#
loop_
_entity_poly.entity_id
_entity_poly.type
_entity_poly.pdbx_seq_one_letter_code
_entity_poly.pdbx_strand_id
1 'polypeptide(L)'
;MWSSTFEMLIVAMKYREVFVVLSGRDNLYKNPPNSEDWEKVEKICEKLEVFSTTTLYFSASRFPTANIYFPKICTRRLVISNLLSSPYDYIRKIMLEKYKKY
;
A
#
# COMPACT_ATOMS: atom_id res chain seq x y z
N MET A 1 9.17 -3.10 -2.78
CA MET A 1 8.10 -2.51 -3.64
C MET A 1 6.81 -2.25 -2.86
N TRP A 2 6.87 -1.67 -1.65
CA TRP A 2 5.69 -1.27 -0.89
C TRP A 2 5.60 0.25 -0.79
N SER A 3 6.75 0.88 -0.50
CA SER A 3 6.93 2.33 -0.52
C SER A 3 6.67 2.93 -1.91
N SER A 4 7.16 2.33 -2.99
CA SER A 4 6.91 2.86 -4.35
C SER A 4 5.44 2.84 -4.76
N THR A 5 4.69 1.78 -4.41
CA THR A 5 3.24 1.71 -4.66
C THR A 5 2.49 2.73 -3.82
N PHE A 6 2.88 2.89 -2.55
CA PHE A 6 2.32 3.90 -1.66
C PHE A 6 2.53 5.31 -2.23
N GLU A 7 3.77 5.67 -2.57
CA GLU A 7 4.10 6.97 -3.16
C GLU A 7 3.30 7.25 -4.44
N MET A 8 3.19 6.26 -5.34
CA MET A 8 2.39 6.39 -6.56
C MET A 8 0.92 6.68 -6.24
N LEU A 9 0.32 5.98 -5.27
CA LEU A 9 -1.07 6.19 -4.89
C LEU A 9 -1.30 7.53 -4.22
N ILE A 10 -0.38 7.97 -3.36
CA ILE A 10 -0.41 9.31 -2.74
C ILE A 10 -0.37 10.40 -3.81
N VAL A 11 0.51 10.27 -4.81
CA VAL A 11 0.58 11.21 -5.94
C VAL A 11 -0.72 11.15 -6.75
N ALA A 12 -1.23 9.96 -7.08
CA ALA A 12 -2.47 9.82 -7.83
C ALA A 12 -3.68 10.46 -7.11
N MET A 13 -3.76 10.32 -5.78
CA MET A 13 -4.78 10.97 -4.96
C MET A 13 -4.70 12.50 -5.02
N LYS A 14 -3.49 13.07 -4.99
CA LYS A 14 -3.30 14.54 -5.14
C LYS A 14 -3.81 15.06 -6.48
N TYR A 15 -3.79 14.23 -7.52
CA TYR A 15 -4.27 14.55 -8.86
C TYR A 15 -5.68 14.00 -9.15
N ARG A 16 -6.47 13.64 -8.13
CA ARG A 16 -7.83 13.08 -8.29
C ARG A 16 -8.70 13.89 -9.25
N GLU A 17 -8.70 15.22 -9.14
CA GLU A 17 -9.47 16.11 -10.00
C GLU A 17 -9.03 16.05 -11.47
N VAL A 18 -7.73 15.82 -11.72
CA VAL A 18 -7.20 15.68 -13.08
C VAL A 18 -7.77 14.44 -13.75
N PHE A 19 -7.92 13.33 -13.02
CA PHE A 19 -8.57 12.12 -13.55
C PHE A 19 -10.04 12.36 -13.91
N VAL A 20 -10.76 13.17 -13.14
CA VAL A 20 -12.15 13.56 -13.44
C VAL A 20 -12.20 14.40 -14.71
N VAL A 21 -11.35 15.43 -14.82
CA VAL A 21 -11.30 16.28 -16.02
C VAL A 21 -10.90 15.47 -17.25
N LEU A 22 -9.94 14.55 -17.12
CA LEU A 22 -9.49 13.69 -18.21
C LEU A 22 -10.63 12.80 -18.73
N SER A 23 -11.48 12.29 -17.83
CA SER A 23 -12.65 11.47 -18.19
C SER A 23 -13.68 12.19 -19.05
N GLY A 24 -13.79 13.52 -18.90
CA GLY A 24 -14.67 14.34 -19.73
C GLY A 24 -14.02 14.79 -21.05
N ARG A 25 -12.70 14.65 -21.21
CA ARG A 25 -11.95 15.16 -22.37
C ARG A 25 -11.48 14.08 -23.33
N ASP A 26 -11.12 12.91 -22.81
CA ASP A 26 -10.54 11.83 -23.59
C ASP A 26 -11.52 10.67 -23.74
N ASN A 27 -12.11 10.53 -24.93
CA ASN A 27 -13.01 9.44 -25.27
C ASN A 27 -12.33 8.05 -25.24
N LEU A 28 -11.00 7.99 -25.22
CA LEU A 28 -10.24 6.74 -25.06
C LEU A 28 -10.06 6.35 -23.58
N TYR A 29 -10.33 7.27 -22.63
CA TYR A 29 -10.24 7.00 -21.21
C TYR A 29 -11.51 6.32 -20.67
N LYS A 30 -11.68 5.04 -21.02
CA LYS A 30 -12.94 4.30 -20.87
C LYS A 30 -13.33 3.97 -19.42
N ASN A 31 -12.37 3.92 -18.49
CA ASN A 31 -12.59 3.44 -17.10
C ASN A 31 -11.98 4.40 -16.06
N PRO A 32 -12.52 5.62 -15.90
CA PRO A 32 -12.06 6.54 -14.86
C PRO A 32 -12.39 6.00 -13.45
N PRO A 33 -11.50 6.22 -12.45
CA PRO A 33 -11.78 5.88 -11.06
C PRO A 33 -13.02 6.62 -10.55
N ASN A 34 -13.96 5.88 -9.98
CA ASN A 34 -15.16 6.46 -9.36
C ASN A 34 -14.93 6.76 -7.86
N SER A 35 -15.93 7.34 -7.19
CA SER A 35 -15.79 7.70 -5.77
C SER A 35 -15.50 6.51 -4.86
N GLU A 36 -16.05 5.33 -5.15
CA GLU A 36 -15.80 4.11 -4.38
C GLU A 36 -14.35 3.62 -4.56
N ASP A 37 -13.80 3.75 -5.76
CA ASP A 37 -12.40 3.43 -6.04
C ASP A 37 -11.45 4.34 -5.25
N TRP A 38 -11.76 5.63 -5.16
CA TRP A 38 -10.98 6.56 -4.35
C TRP A 38 -11.03 6.24 -2.85
N GLU A 39 -12.19 5.84 -2.33
CA GLU A 39 -12.34 5.41 -0.94
C GLU A 39 -11.53 4.12 -0.66
N LYS A 40 -11.52 3.18 -1.62
CA LYS A 40 -10.67 1.98 -1.53
C LYS A 40 -9.19 2.35 -1.55
N VAL A 41 -8.78 3.28 -2.41
CA VAL A 41 -7.38 3.75 -2.49
C VAL A 41 -6.95 4.40 -1.18
N GLU A 42 -7.79 5.22 -0.56
CA GLU A 42 -7.51 5.85 0.73
C GLU A 42 -7.27 4.79 1.83
N LYS A 43 -8.17 3.82 1.97
CA LYS A 43 -8.02 2.70 2.91
C LYS A 43 -6.76 1.85 2.63
N ILE A 44 -6.39 1.68 1.36
CA ILE A 44 -5.14 1.00 0.98
C ILE A 44 -3.94 1.84 1.39
N CYS A 45 -3.95 3.15 1.15
CA CYS A 45 -2.88 4.07 1.53
C CYS A 45 -2.64 4.07 3.04
N GLU A 46 -3.68 4.15 3.87
CA GLU A 46 -3.56 4.07 5.34
C GLU A 46 -2.82 2.79 5.78
N LYS A 47 -3.19 1.65 5.18
CA LYS A 47 -2.56 0.36 5.49
C LYS A 47 -1.13 0.27 4.97
N LEU A 48 -0.87 0.84 3.79
CA LEU A 48 0.46 0.86 3.17
C LEU A 48 1.41 1.83 3.86
N GLU A 49 0.93 2.92 4.44
CA GLU A 49 1.75 3.90 5.18
C GLU A 49 2.44 3.25 6.37
N VAL A 50 1.66 2.54 7.21
CA VAL A 50 2.16 1.77 8.35
C VAL A 50 3.22 0.76 7.91
N PHE A 51 2.97 0.09 6.79
CA PHE A 51 3.90 -0.90 6.25
C PHE A 51 5.17 -0.26 5.67
N SER A 52 5.04 0.85 4.94
CA SER A 52 6.16 1.53 4.29
C SER A 52 7.12 2.11 5.33
N THR A 53 6.59 2.74 6.38
CA THR A 53 7.36 3.30 7.50
C THR A 53 8.11 2.21 8.25
N THR A 54 7.41 1.12 8.57
CA THR A 54 7.99 -0.07 9.19
C THR A 54 9.11 -0.68 8.33
N THR A 55 8.87 -0.82 7.03
CA THR A 55 9.85 -1.39 6.08
C THR A 55 11.05 -0.48 5.86
N LEU A 56 10.84 0.83 5.79
CA LEU A 56 11.91 1.82 5.64
C LEU A 56 12.85 1.76 6.84
N TYR A 57 12.29 1.77 8.06
CA TYR A 57 13.03 1.58 9.30
C TYR A 57 13.86 0.28 9.30
N PHE A 58 13.29 -0.82 8.78
CA PHE A 58 14.01 -2.09 8.66
C PHE A 58 15.07 -2.10 7.56
N SER A 59 14.86 -1.42 6.44
CA SER A 59 15.79 -1.34 5.31
C SER A 59 17.01 -0.44 5.56
N ALA A 60 16.87 0.55 6.42
CA ALA A 60 17.95 1.48 6.79
C ALA A 60 19.01 0.85 7.72
N SER A 61 18.70 -0.31 8.32
CA SER A 61 19.61 -1.04 9.20
C SER A 61 20.65 -1.81 8.37
N ARG A 62 21.86 -1.25 8.24
CA ARG A 62 22.92 -1.88 7.44
C ARG A 62 23.50 -3.18 8.00
N PHE A 63 23.40 -3.47 9.29
CA PHE A 63 23.84 -4.77 9.86
C PHE A 63 23.17 -5.00 11.22
N PRO A 64 22.68 -6.22 11.52
CA PRO A 64 22.44 -6.55 12.92
C PRO A 64 22.88 -7.97 13.32
N THR A 65 23.53 -8.07 14.47
CA THR A 65 23.59 -9.28 15.29
C THR A 65 22.17 -9.82 15.57
N ALA A 66 22.03 -11.14 15.77
CA ALA A 66 20.75 -11.85 15.86
C ALA A 66 19.70 -11.21 16.79
N ASN A 67 20.13 -10.60 17.90
CA ASN A 67 19.28 -9.89 18.86
C ASN A 67 18.45 -8.75 18.25
N ILE A 68 18.93 -8.12 17.18
CA ILE A 68 18.21 -7.03 16.51
C ILE A 68 17.32 -7.59 15.40
N TYR A 69 17.64 -8.75 14.81
CA TYR A 69 16.85 -9.32 13.72
C TYR A 69 15.56 -10.01 14.20
N PHE A 70 15.58 -10.61 15.40
CA PHE A 70 14.42 -11.30 15.95
C PHE A 70 13.20 -10.38 16.17
N PRO A 71 13.33 -9.22 16.88
CA PRO A 71 12.23 -8.26 16.97
C PRO A 71 11.73 -7.77 15.61
N LYS A 72 12.63 -7.62 14.63
CA LYS A 72 12.28 -7.17 13.26
C LYS A 72 11.40 -8.18 12.52
N ILE A 73 11.72 -9.47 12.62
CA ILE A 73 10.87 -10.53 12.05
C ILE A 73 9.50 -10.54 12.74
N CYS A 74 9.48 -10.42 14.07
CA CYS A 74 8.23 -10.40 14.84
C CYS A 74 7.33 -9.22 14.45
N THR A 75 7.86 -8.00 14.36
CA THR A 75 7.09 -6.83 13.91
C THR A 75 6.61 -6.99 12.48
N ARG A 76 7.44 -7.51 11.56
CA ARG A 76 7.00 -7.80 10.18
C ARG A 76 5.83 -8.78 10.16
N ARG A 77 5.92 -9.88 10.92
CA ARG A 77 4.84 -10.87 11.04
C ARG A 77 3.58 -10.25 11.64
N LEU A 78 3.72 -9.41 12.66
CA LEU A 78 2.59 -8.74 13.33
C LEU A 78 1.88 -7.76 12.39
N VAL A 79 2.62 -6.95 11.63
CA VAL A 79 2.05 -6.04 10.64
C VAL A 79 1.34 -6.81 9.53
N ILE A 80 1.93 -7.90 9.02
CA ILE A 80 1.28 -8.78 8.04
C ILE A 80 0.01 -9.40 8.63
N SER A 81 0.06 -9.90 9.86
CA SER A 81 -1.10 -10.47 10.54
C SER A 81 -2.24 -9.46 10.67
N ASN A 82 -1.95 -8.23 11.11
CA ASN A 82 -2.94 -7.16 11.22
C ASN A 82 -3.61 -6.81 9.88
N LEU A 83 -2.86 -6.91 8.78
CA LEU A 83 -3.36 -6.65 7.44
C LEU A 83 -4.17 -7.82 6.86
N LEU A 84 -3.78 -9.05 7.18
CA LEU A 84 -4.57 -10.25 6.88
C LEU A 84 -5.85 -10.34 7.72
N SER A 85 -5.89 -9.68 8.87
CA SER A 85 -7.07 -9.49 9.71
C SER A 85 -7.94 -8.29 9.31
N SER A 86 -7.60 -7.59 8.22
CA SER A 86 -8.42 -6.48 7.72
C SER A 86 -9.83 -6.96 7.39
N PRO A 87 -10.89 -6.22 7.79
CA PRO A 87 -12.28 -6.56 7.45
C PRO A 87 -12.57 -6.43 5.95
N TYR A 88 -11.66 -5.78 5.20
CA TYR A 88 -11.81 -5.54 3.78
C TYR A 88 -11.15 -6.65 2.95
N ASP A 89 -11.97 -7.43 2.24
CA ASP A 89 -11.52 -8.56 1.42
C ASP A 89 -10.52 -8.16 0.32
N TYR A 90 -10.70 -7.00 -0.31
CA TYR A 90 -9.79 -6.50 -1.34
C TYR A 90 -8.40 -6.15 -0.77
N ILE A 91 -8.31 -5.62 0.45
CA ILE A 91 -7.03 -5.36 1.12
C ILE A 91 -6.32 -6.68 1.39
N ARG A 92 -7.04 -7.67 1.93
CA ARG A 92 -6.49 -9.01 2.16
C ARG A 92 -5.97 -9.66 0.87
N LYS A 93 -6.72 -9.57 -0.23
CA LYS A 93 -6.30 -10.10 -1.54
C LYS A 93 -5.02 -9.45 -2.06
N ILE A 94 -4.95 -8.11 -2.06
CA ILE A 94 -3.74 -7.37 -2.47
C ILE A 94 -2.54 -7.79 -1.62
N MET A 95 -2.75 -7.95 -0.31
CA MET A 95 -1.69 -8.34 0.63
C MET A 95 -1.22 -9.78 0.40
N LEU A 96 -2.13 -10.73 0.19
CA LEU A 96 -1.81 -12.13 -0.08
C LEU A 96 -1.03 -12.29 -1.38
N GLU A 97 -1.48 -11.66 -2.46
CA GLU A 97 -0.79 -11.70 -3.76
C GLU A 97 0.63 -11.13 -3.67
N LYS A 98 0.80 -10.06 -2.91
CA LYS A 98 2.10 -9.42 -2.74
C LYS A 98 3.01 -10.17 -1.77
N TYR A 99 2.46 -10.87 -0.77
CA TYR A 99 3.21 -11.74 0.14
C TYR A 99 3.75 -12.97 -0.57
N LYS A 100 2.93 -13.65 -1.40
CA LYS A 100 3.37 -14.82 -2.18
C LYS A 100 4.53 -14.53 -3.14
N LYS A 101 4.73 -13.26 -3.50
CA LYS A 101 5.77 -12.80 -4.43
C LYS A 101 7.15 -12.63 -3.77
N TYR A 102 7.24 -12.77 -2.44
CA TYR A 102 8.47 -12.68 -1.64
C TYR A 102 8.73 -13.96 -0.87
#